data_AF-A0A562UCF7-F1
#
_entry.id   AF-A0A562UCF7-F1
#
_cell.length_a   1.000
_cell.length_b   1.000
_cell.length_c   1.000
_cell.angle_alpha   90.00
_cell.angle_beta   90.00
_cell.angle_gamma   90.00
#
_symmetry.space_group_name_H-M   'P 1'
#
loop_
_entity.id
_entity.type
_entity.pdbx_description
1 polymer ?
#
loop_
_entity_poly.entity_id
_entity_poly.type
_entity_poly.pdbx_seq_one_letter_code
_entity_poly.pdbx_strand_id
1 'polypeptide(L)'
;MKQTLIYSLNVWLTSVVAAPLLFLIFTLPKNTGIGIEILPFEWLMGGVLSVPSFLLLYLTSNYLVRLRFSILIDKIILSLVGILLTYIPFFLINGYHLILDGDQLSQPLFICYSCATVICLWFYKFNPPG
;
A
#
# COMPACT_ATOMS: atom_id res chain seq x y z
N MET A 1 -2.53 -8.96 -19.48
CA MET A 1 -3.07 -7.58 -19.41
C MET A 1 -4.32 -7.47 -18.53
N LYS A 2 -5.40 -8.20 -18.80
CA LYS A 2 -6.60 -8.16 -17.92
C LYS A 2 -6.33 -8.69 -16.51
N GLN A 3 -5.57 -9.78 -16.39
CA GLN A 3 -5.25 -10.40 -15.10
C GLN A 3 -4.34 -9.54 -14.22
N THR A 4 -3.33 -8.89 -14.80
CA THR A 4 -2.43 -7.96 -14.10
C THR A 4 -3.16 -6.71 -13.62
N LEU A 5 -4.11 -6.19 -14.42
CA LEU A 5 -4.96 -5.08 -14.01
C LEU A 5 -5.83 -5.46 -12.79
N ILE A 6 -6.51 -6.61 -12.86
CA ILE A 6 -7.35 -7.11 -11.75
C ILE A 6 -6.50 -7.35 -10.50
N TYR A 7 -5.31 -7.94 -10.65
CA TYR A 7 -4.38 -8.15 -9.56
C TYR A 7 -4.01 -6.83 -8.88
N SER A 8 -3.52 -5.84 -9.64
CA SER A 8 -3.12 -4.54 -9.10
C SER A 8 -4.29 -3.78 -8.50
N LEU A 9 -5.49 -3.88 -9.09
CA LEU A 9 -6.70 -3.22 -8.59
C LEU A 9 -7.12 -3.82 -7.24
N ASN A 10 -7.12 -5.15 -7.13
CA ASN A 10 -7.44 -5.85 -5.89
C ASN A 10 -6.43 -5.52 -4.78
N VAL A 11 -5.13 -5.52 -5.10
CA VAL A 11 -4.10 -5.15 -4.13
C VAL A 11 -4.30 -3.71 -3.67
N TRP A 12 -4.52 -2.78 -4.60
CA TRP A 12 -4.72 -1.37 -4.30
C TRP A 12 -5.96 -1.12 -3.43
N LEU A 13 -7.13 -1.56 -3.87
CA LEU A 13 -8.39 -1.35 -3.14
C LEU A 13 -8.35 -1.97 -1.75
N THR A 14 -7.87 -3.21 -1.63
CA THR A 14 -7.80 -3.89 -0.34
C THR A 14 -6.80 -3.19 0.59
N SER A 15 -5.68 -2.69 0.07
CA SER A 15 -4.69 -1.96 0.89
C SER A 15 -5.24 -0.60 1.36
N VAL A 16 -5.92 0.14 0.48
CA VAL A 16 -6.58 1.42 0.81
C VAL A 16 -7.63 1.23 1.89
N VAL A 17 -8.41 0.14 1.85
CA VAL A 17 -9.44 -0.12 2.86
C VAL A 17 -8.85 -0.67 4.16
N ALA A 18 -7.94 -1.65 4.06
CA ALA A 18 -7.41 -2.37 5.20
C ALA A 18 -6.42 -1.55 6.03
N ALA A 19 -5.61 -0.69 5.42
CA ALA A 19 -4.58 0.04 6.14
C ALA A 19 -5.12 1.02 7.21
N PRO A 20 -6.14 1.85 6.92
CA PRO A 20 -6.77 2.69 7.95
C PRO A 20 -7.47 1.88 9.04
N LEU A 21 -8.04 0.72 8.71
CA LEU A 21 -8.63 -0.18 9.70
C LEU A 21 -7.57 -0.78 10.63
N LEU A 22 -6.45 -1.24 10.08
CA LEU A 22 -5.31 -1.73 10.86
C LEU A 22 -4.77 -0.62 11.76
N PHE A 23 -4.59 0.58 11.21
CA PHE A 23 -4.15 1.75 11.97
C PHE A 23 -5.08 2.00 13.16
N LEU A 24 -6.38 2.09 12.94
CA LEU A 24 -7.39 2.30 13.97
C LEU A 24 -7.32 1.22 15.07
N ILE A 25 -7.19 -0.06 14.70
CA ILE A 25 -7.06 -1.17 15.67
C ILE A 25 -5.80 -1.00 16.53
N PHE A 26 -4.68 -0.55 15.96
CA PHE A 26 -3.43 -0.39 16.69
C PHE A 26 -3.31 0.93 17.48
N THR A 27 -4.05 1.97 17.11
CA THR A 27 -3.99 3.30 17.75
C THR A 27 -5.11 3.57 18.75
N LEU A 28 -6.30 3.00 18.57
CA LEU A 28 -7.44 3.15 19.50
C LEU A 28 -7.08 2.90 20.98
N PRO A 29 -6.28 1.88 21.35
CA PRO A 29 -5.93 1.65 22.75
C PRO A 29 -4.99 2.71 23.35
N LYS A 30 -4.34 3.52 22.52
CA LYS A 30 -3.26 4.44 22.90
C LYS A 30 -3.65 5.91 22.82
N ASN A 31 -4.64 6.26 22.01
CA ASN A 31 -5.02 7.64 21.76
C ASN A 31 -6.54 7.79 21.72
N THR A 32 -7.12 8.39 22.76
CA THR A 32 -8.58 8.59 22.90
C THR A 32 -9.13 9.67 21.96
N GLY A 33 -8.28 10.39 21.23
CA GLY A 33 -8.67 11.45 20.29
C GLY A 33 -8.91 10.97 18.85
N ILE A 34 -8.69 9.69 18.53
CA ILE A 34 -8.85 9.14 17.18
C ILE A 34 -9.93 8.06 17.23
N GLY A 35 -11.11 8.35 16.66
CA GLY A 35 -12.19 7.39 16.52
C GLY A 35 -12.47 6.96 15.08
N ILE A 36 -13.55 6.21 14.91
CA ILE A 36 -14.00 5.64 13.62
C ILE A 36 -14.35 6.74 12.61
N GLU A 37 -14.69 7.94 13.08
CA GLU A 37 -15.02 9.11 12.29
C GLU A 37 -13.89 9.59 11.35
N ILE A 38 -12.63 9.19 11.59
CA ILE A 38 -11.50 9.54 10.71
C ILE A 38 -11.42 8.65 9.46
N LEU A 39 -12.02 7.45 9.48
CA LEU A 39 -11.91 6.47 8.39
C LEU A 39 -12.36 6.99 7.03
N PRO A 40 -13.49 7.72 6.88
CA PRO A 40 -13.90 8.23 5.58
C PRO A 40 -12.88 9.18 4.96
N PHE A 41 -12.24 10.02 5.78
CA PHE A 41 -11.20 10.94 5.33
C PHE A 41 -9.94 10.17 4.92
N GLU A 42 -9.49 9.21 5.74
CA GLU A 42 -8.32 8.36 5.44
C GLU A 42 -8.52 7.51 4.17
N TRP A 43 -9.71 6.95 3.96
CA TRP A 43 -10.01 6.20 2.74
C TRP A 43 -10.04 7.10 1.50
N LEU A 44 -10.60 8.31 1.61
CA LEU A 44 -10.62 9.26 0.50
C LEU A 44 -9.21 9.71 0.14
N MET A 45 -8.43 10.13 1.13
CA MET A 45 -7.06 10.60 0.93
C MET A 45 -6.15 9.46 0.47
N GLY A 46 -6.21 8.31 1.12
CA GLY A 46 -5.49 7.10 0.74
C GLY A 46 -5.83 6.69 -0.68
N GLY A 47 -7.11 6.66 -1.05
CA GLY A 47 -7.57 6.35 -2.40
C GLY A 47 -7.00 7.31 -3.44
N VAL A 48 -7.22 8.61 -3.28
CA VAL A 48 -6.80 9.64 -4.26
C VAL A 48 -5.29 9.70 -4.41
N LEU A 49 -4.54 9.73 -3.30
CA LEU A 49 -3.09 9.89 -3.32
C LEU A 49 -2.34 8.65 -3.82
N SER A 50 -2.95 7.47 -3.70
CA SER A 50 -2.33 6.21 -4.15
C SER A 50 -2.73 5.79 -5.56
N VAL A 51 -3.55 6.57 -6.30
CA VAL A 51 -3.83 6.32 -7.72
C VAL A 51 -2.54 6.22 -8.57
N PRO A 52 -1.55 7.13 -8.43
CA PRO A 52 -0.28 7.00 -9.15
C PRO A 52 0.47 5.71 -8.77
N SER A 53 0.44 5.32 -7.49
CA SER A 53 1.05 4.09 -6.98
C SER A 53 0.38 2.84 -7.57
N PHE A 54 -0.94 2.84 -7.72
CA PHE A 54 -1.67 1.79 -8.43
C PHE A 54 -1.20 1.64 -9.87
N LEU A 55 -1.09 2.75 -10.60
CA LEU A 55 -0.66 2.73 -12.00
C LEU A 55 0.76 2.19 -12.14
N LEU A 56 1.68 2.61 -11.27
CA LEU A 56 3.06 2.12 -11.26
C LEU A 56 3.12 0.63 -10.90
N LEU A 57 2.36 0.17 -9.90
CA LEU A 57 2.28 -1.24 -9.56
C LEU A 57 1.74 -2.07 -10.73
N TYR A 58 0.73 -1.57 -11.45
CA TYR A 58 0.21 -2.20 -12.65
C TYR A 58 1.27 -2.31 -13.75
N LEU A 59 1.99 -1.23 -14.03
CA LEU A 59 3.06 -1.22 -15.03
C LEU A 59 4.20 -2.18 -14.65
N THR A 60 4.65 -2.15 -13.39
CA THR A 60 5.67 -3.08 -12.87
C THR A 60 5.20 -4.53 -13.00
N SER A 61 3.98 -4.84 -12.59
CA SER A 61 3.44 -6.20 -12.69
C SER A 61 3.38 -6.70 -14.13
N ASN A 62 2.98 -5.85 -15.09
CA ASN A 62 3.02 -6.19 -16.51
C ASN A 62 4.43 -6.41 -17.04
N TYR A 63 5.39 -5.62 -16.58
CA TYR A 63 6.78 -5.75 -16.98
C TYR A 63 7.37 -7.08 -16.47
N LEU A 64 7.12 -7.44 -15.22
CA LEU A 64 7.59 -8.70 -14.61
C LEU A 64 7.07 -9.95 -15.34
N VAL A 65 5.79 -9.95 -15.75
CA VAL A 65 5.22 -11.03 -16.57
C VAL A 65 6.06 -11.29 -17.84
N ARG A 66 6.63 -10.24 -18.45
CA ARG A 66 7.43 -10.36 -19.68
C ARG A 66 8.83 -10.93 -19.43
N LEU A 67 9.38 -10.73 -18.23
CA LEU A 67 10.72 -11.19 -17.87
C LEU A 67 10.76 -12.68 -17.52
N ARG A 68 9.61 -13.30 -17.27
CA ARG A 68 9.47 -14.75 -16.97
C ARG A 68 10.34 -15.21 -15.79
N PHE A 69 10.43 -14.40 -14.74
CA PHE A 69 11.07 -14.81 -13.49
C PHE A 69 10.21 -15.83 -12.72
N SER A 70 10.76 -16.32 -11.61
CA SER A 70 9.98 -17.13 -10.68
C SER A 70 8.96 -16.27 -9.94
N ILE A 71 7.79 -16.84 -9.64
CA ILE A 71 6.69 -16.15 -8.93
C ILE A 71 7.17 -15.56 -7.59
N LEU A 72 8.14 -16.22 -6.93
CA LEU A 72 8.72 -15.75 -5.68
C LEU A 72 9.53 -14.47 -5.88
N ILE A 73 10.37 -14.40 -6.92
CA ILE A 73 11.15 -13.20 -7.26
C ILE A 73 10.19 -12.05 -7.62
N ASP A 74 9.16 -12.31 -8.41
CA ASP A 74 8.16 -11.30 -8.78
C ASP A 74 7.49 -10.70 -7.54
N LYS A 75 7.09 -11.53 -6.57
CA LYS A 75 6.49 -11.07 -5.32
C LYS A 75 7.45 -10.23 -4.48
N ILE A 76 8.73 -10.59 -4.42
CA ILE A 76 9.75 -9.79 -3.71
C ILE A 76 9.90 -8.42 -4.38
N ILE A 77 10.06 -8.38 -5.70
CA ILE A 77 10.20 -7.11 -6.45
C ILE A 77 8.94 -6.25 -6.26
N LEU A 78 7.76 -6.83 -6.41
CA LEU A 78 6.50 -6.12 -6.19
C LEU A 78 6.35 -5.61 -4.76
N SER A 79 6.84 -6.35 -3.76
CA SER A 79 6.82 -5.91 -2.35
C SER A 79 7.73 -4.70 -2.14
N LEU A 80 8.95 -4.73 -2.67
CA LEU A 80 9.88 -3.60 -2.61
C LEU A 80 9.30 -2.37 -3.30
N VAL A 81 8.73 -2.56 -4.49
CA VAL A 81 8.06 -1.49 -5.24
C VAL A 81 6.85 -0.97 -4.47
N GLY A 82 6.02 -1.83 -3.89
CA GLY A 82 4.87 -1.43 -3.08
C GLY A 82 5.25 -0.57 -1.88
N ILE A 83 6.31 -0.94 -1.16
CA ILE A 83 6.82 -0.15 -0.03
C ILE A 83 7.33 1.21 -0.50
N LEU A 84 8.13 1.25 -1.57
CA LEU A 84 8.64 2.50 -2.15
C LEU A 84 7.50 3.43 -2.60
N LEU A 85 6.49 2.86 -3.27
CA LEU A 85 5.32 3.60 -3.73
C LEU A 85 4.40 4.06 -2.59
N THR A 86 4.47 3.41 -1.43
CA THR A 86 3.80 3.86 -0.20
C THR A 86 4.59 5.00 0.44
N TYR A 87 5.91 4.95 0.38
CA TYR A 87 6.77 5.97 0.98
C TYR A 87 6.63 7.34 0.29
N ILE A 88 6.52 7.39 -1.03
CA ILE A 88 6.43 8.65 -1.81
C ILE A 88 5.31 9.59 -1.33
N PRO A 89 4.02 9.18 -1.26
CA PRO A 89 2.95 10.07 -0.82
C PRO A 89 3.13 10.52 0.64
N PHE A 90 3.64 9.65 1.51
CA PHE A 90 3.94 10.02 2.90
C PHE A 90 5.06 11.05 3.01
N PHE A 91 6.10 10.93 2.18
CA PHE A 91 7.17 11.91 2.08
C PHE A 91 6.69 13.25 1.50
N LEU A 92 5.78 13.22 0.51
CA LEU A 92 5.22 14.45 -0.07
C LEU A 92 4.36 15.23 0.93
N ILE A 93 3.61 14.55 1.79
CA ILE A 93 2.73 15.20 2.79
C ILE A 93 3.52 15.64 4.02
N ASN A 94 4.35 14.76 4.58
CA ASN A 94 5.00 14.99 5.88
C ASN A 94 6.47 15.46 5.76
N GLY A 95 7.01 15.52 4.54
CA GLY A 95 8.41 15.89 4.31
C GLY A 95 9.40 14.95 5.02
N TYR A 96 10.49 15.52 5.51
CA TYR A 96 11.52 14.80 6.27
C TYR A 96 11.11 14.46 7.71
N HIS A 97 10.02 15.05 8.22
CA HIS A 97 9.55 14.82 9.60
C HIS A 97 9.10 13.36 9.84
N LEU A 98 8.75 12.63 8.77
CA LEU A 98 8.47 11.19 8.82
C LEU A 98 9.68 10.37 9.32
N ILE A 99 10.91 10.77 8.94
CA ILE A 99 12.14 10.04 9.24
C ILE A 99 12.82 10.58 10.51
N LEU A 100 12.83 11.90 10.68
CA LEU A 100 13.66 12.55 11.70
C LEU A 100 12.94 12.74 13.04
N ASP A 101 11.65 13.06 13.03
CA ASP A 101 10.93 13.46 14.25
C ASP A 101 9.93 12.41 14.74
N GLY A 102 9.75 11.31 13.99
CA GLY A 102 8.94 10.18 14.44
C GLY A 102 7.54 10.58 14.88
N ASP A 103 6.86 11.38 14.05
CA ASP A 103 5.51 11.85 14.37
C ASP A 103 4.58 10.66 14.72
N GLN A 104 3.88 10.79 15.85
CA GLN A 104 3.16 9.72 16.52
C GLN A 104 2.01 9.14 15.69
N LEU A 105 1.59 9.85 14.64
CA LEU A 105 0.49 9.49 13.75
C LEU A 105 0.99 8.98 12.39
N SER A 106 1.88 9.71 11.73
CA SER A 106 2.32 9.40 10.37
C SER A 106 3.17 8.13 10.26
N GLN A 107 4.04 7.85 11.24
CA GLN A 107 4.85 6.61 11.23
C GLN A 107 4.00 5.34 11.35
N PRO A 108 3.10 5.20 12.35
CA PRO A 108 2.25 4.01 12.44
C PRO A 108 1.35 3.84 11.21
N LEU A 109 0.85 4.95 10.63
CA LEU A 109 0.02 4.90 9.43
C LEU A 109 0.83 4.38 8.23
N PHE A 110 2.05 4.89 8.01
CA PHE A 110 2.96 4.39 6.97
C PHE A 110 3.24 2.89 7.10
N ILE A 111 3.51 2.42 8.32
CA ILE A 111 3.76 1.00 8.60
C ILE A 111 2.50 0.18 8.26
N CYS A 112 1.32 0.63 8.67
CA CYS A 112 0.06 -0.07 8.38
C CYS A 112 -0.19 -0.17 6.86
N TYR A 113 0.03 0.92 6.11
CA TYR A 113 -0.09 0.90 4.64
C TYR A 113 0.94 -0.02 3.97
N SER A 114 2.19 0.00 4.44
CA SER A 114 3.25 -0.86 3.91
C SER A 114 2.94 -2.33 4.18
N CYS A 115 2.57 -2.68 5.40
CA CYS A 115 2.21 -4.04 5.79
C CYS A 115 0.98 -4.53 5.03
N ALA A 116 -0.09 -3.73 4.95
CA ALA A 116 -1.30 -4.08 4.21
C ALA A 116 -0.99 -4.36 2.74
N THR A 117 -0.18 -3.51 2.11
CA THR A 117 0.24 -3.66 0.71
C THR A 117 1.02 -4.95 0.49
N VAL A 118 2.03 -5.22 1.32
CA VAL A 118 2.83 -6.45 1.21
C VAL A 118 1.96 -7.68 1.44
N ILE A 119 1.12 -7.69 2.48
CA ILE A 119 0.21 -8.82 2.74
C ILE A 119 -0.71 -9.05 1.54
N CYS A 120 -1.30 -8.00 0.96
CA CYS A 120 -2.16 -8.11 -0.21
C CYS A 120 -1.42 -8.66 -1.43
N LEU A 121 -0.20 -8.20 -1.70
CA LEU A 121 0.63 -8.68 -2.81
C LEU A 121 0.92 -10.19 -2.70
N TRP A 122 1.09 -10.67 -1.47
CA TRP A 122 1.36 -12.08 -1.19
C TRP A 122 0.09 -12.93 -1.16
N PHE A 123 -1.03 -12.37 -0.70
CA PHE A 123 -2.32 -13.06 -0.62
C PHE A 123 -2.95 -13.24 -2.01
N TYR A 124 -2.96 -12.19 -2.84
CA TYR A 124 -3.53 -12.30 -4.19
C TYR A 124 -2.65 -13.13 -5.10
N LYS A 125 -3.28 -14.01 -5.89
CA LYS A 125 -2.58 -14.90 -6.80
C LYS A 125 -2.07 -14.11 -8.01
N PHE A 126 -0.75 -13.97 -8.10
CA PHE A 126 -0.10 -13.43 -9.29
C PHE A 126 -0.05 -14.53 -10.36
N ASN A 127 -0.97 -14.45 -11.33
CA ASN A 127 -1.02 -15.37 -12.46
C ASN A 127 -0.48 -14.65 -13.71
N PRO A 128 0.80 -14.84 -14.07
CA PRO A 128 1.26 -14.45 -15.40
C PRO A 128 0.50 -15.26 -16.46
N PRO A 129 -0.04 -14.65 -17.53
CA PRO A 129 -0.51 -15.42 -18.68
C PRO A 129 0.65 -16.23 -19.24
N GLY A 130 0.52 -17.56 -19.22
CA GLY A 130 1.45 -18.49 -19.86
C GLY A 130 1.45 -18.35 -21.37
#